data_AF-A0A6J6XMI6-F1
#
_entry.id   AF-A0A6J6XMI6-F1
#
_cell.length_a   1.000
_cell.length_b   1.000
_cell.length_c   1.000
_cell.angle_alpha   90.00
_cell.angle_beta   90.00
_cell.angle_gamma   90.00
#
_symmetry.space_group_name_H-M   'P 1'
#
loop_
_entity.id
_entity.type
_entity.pdbx_description
1 polymer ?
#
loop_
_entity_poly.entity_id
_entity_poly.type
_entity_poly.pdbx_seq_one_letter_code
_entity_poly.pdbx_strand_id
1 'polypeptide(L)'
;MCDEAQFYSIEQCNQLARTVDELDVDVFAFGLITDFRGLLFEGTKRLLEVADERVALQVEARCWCGRRATHNARLVNGHLVYEGETVVVGDTADEGAPVLFGDVVRYELLCRRHYASGELG
;
A
#
# COMPACT_ATOMS: atom_id res chain seq x y z
N MET A 1 -13.08 -3.84 13.57
CA MET A 1 -12.22 -4.25 12.43
C MET A 1 -12.27 -3.14 11.40
N CYS A 2 -11.10 -2.60 11.05
CA CYS A 2 -10.93 -1.50 10.11
C CYS A 2 -10.10 -2.00 8.92
N ASP A 3 -10.58 -1.77 7.71
CA ASP A 3 -9.90 -2.15 6.47
C ASP A 3 -9.43 -0.92 5.71
N GLU A 4 -8.43 -1.10 4.85
CA GLU A 4 -7.77 -0.04 4.08
C GLU A 4 -7.30 1.13 4.98
N ALA A 5 -6.83 0.80 6.18
CA ALA A 5 -6.53 1.75 7.25
C ALA A 5 -5.40 2.72 6.89
N GLN A 6 -4.61 2.43 5.85
CA GLN A 6 -3.61 3.35 5.32
C GLN A 6 -4.20 4.67 4.83
N PHE A 7 -5.48 4.70 4.46
CA PHE A 7 -6.17 5.91 4.00
C PHE A 7 -6.78 6.73 5.13
N TYR A 8 -6.65 6.29 6.39
CA TYR A 8 -7.18 7.03 7.52
C TYR A 8 -6.32 8.28 7.76
N SER A 9 -6.99 9.36 8.14
CA SER A 9 -6.32 10.55 8.65
C SER A 9 -5.68 10.27 10.02
N ILE A 10 -4.72 11.13 10.40
CA ILE A 10 -4.09 11.08 11.73
C ILE A 10 -5.15 11.15 12.84
N GLU A 11 -6.17 11.98 12.67
CA GLU A 11 -7.25 12.13 13.64
C GLU A 11 -8.07 10.85 13.79
N GLN A 12 -8.44 10.20 12.68
CA GLN A 12 -9.14 8.91 12.74
C GLN A 12 -8.29 7.83 13.43
N CYS A 13 -6.97 7.81 13.18
CA CYS A 13 -6.07 6.87 13.86
C CYS A 13 -6.02 7.11 15.38
N ASN A 14 -6.01 8.38 15.81
CA ASN A 14 -6.08 8.73 17.25
C ASN A 14 -7.41 8.31 17.88
N GLN A 15 -8.52 8.45 17.15
CA GLN A 15 -9.84 8.03 17.61
C GLN A 15 -9.92 6.51 17.82
N LEU A 16 -9.25 5.72 16.95
CA LEU A 16 -9.14 4.28 17.14
C LEU A 16 -8.38 3.93 18.43
N ALA A 17 -7.23 4.57 18.67
CA ALA A 17 -6.47 4.35 19.90
C ALA A 17 -7.29 4.70 21.15
N ARG A 18 -7.97 5.86 21.14
CA ARG A 18 -8.87 6.25 22.23
C ARG A 18 -10.02 5.27 22.43
N THR A 19 -10.52 4.65 21.36
CA THR A 19 -11.59 3.65 21.46
C THR A 19 -11.11 2.43 22.25
N VAL A 20 -9.87 1.98 22.03
CA VAL A 20 -9.26 0.90 22.82
C VAL A 20 -9.15 1.33 24.29
N ASP A 21 -8.57 2.51 24.55
CA ASP A 21 -8.32 3.01 25.91
C ASP A 21 -9.60 3.28 26.72
N GLU A 22 -10.62 3.88 26.09
CA GLU A 22 -11.82 4.36 26.78
C GLU A 22 -12.91 3.31 26.89
N LEU A 23 -13.00 2.38 25.93
CA LEU A 23 -14.06 1.38 25.87
C LEU A 23 -13.58 -0.04 26.21
N ASP A 24 -12.27 -0.26 26.38
CA ASP A 24 -11.68 -1.56 26.68
C ASP A 24 -12.05 -2.63 25.61
N VAL A 25 -11.91 -2.26 24.34
CA VAL A 25 -12.23 -3.11 23.18
C VAL A 25 -11.04 -3.26 22.23
N ASP A 26 -10.93 -4.43 21.61
CA ASP A 26 -9.90 -4.69 20.60
C ASP A 26 -10.23 -4.03 19.25
N VAL A 27 -9.27 -3.28 18.69
CA VAL A 27 -9.36 -2.70 17.35
C VAL A 27 -8.30 -3.31 16.44
N PHE A 28 -8.73 -4.12 15.49
CA PHE A 28 -7.88 -4.64 14.42
C PHE A 28 -7.94 -3.73 13.19
N ALA A 29 -6.79 -3.22 12.74
CA ALA A 29 -6.65 -2.41 11.54
C ALA A 29 -5.76 -3.10 10.49
N PHE A 30 -6.26 -3.21 9.26
CA PHE A 30 -5.58 -3.83 8.13
C PHE A 30 -5.29 -2.77 7.08
N GLY A 31 -4.10 -2.83 6.49
CA GLY A 31 -3.72 -1.88 5.46
C GLY A 31 -2.32 -2.07 4.91
N LEU A 32 -2.02 -1.32 3.85
CA LEU A 32 -0.69 -1.26 3.25
C LEU A 32 0.28 -0.45 4.09
N ILE A 33 1.54 -0.89 4.16
CA ILE A 33 2.58 -0.17 4.91
C ILE A 33 3.10 1.05 4.16
N THR A 34 3.37 0.90 2.86
CA THR A 34 3.98 1.93 2.02
C THR A 34 3.21 2.10 0.72
N ASP A 35 3.22 3.31 0.20
CA ASP A 35 2.71 3.62 -1.13
C ASP A 35 3.65 3.15 -2.24
N PHE A 36 3.27 3.45 -3.49
CA PHE A 36 4.05 3.06 -4.66
C PHE A 36 5.43 3.71 -4.76
N ARG A 37 5.67 4.77 -3.97
CA ARG A 37 6.94 5.48 -3.85
C ARG A 37 7.83 4.84 -2.77
N GLY A 38 7.33 3.84 -2.05
CA GLY A 38 8.04 3.19 -0.95
C GLY A 38 8.06 4.04 0.31
N LEU A 39 7.21 5.06 0.40
CA LEU A 39 7.05 5.90 1.58
C LEU A 39 5.88 5.39 2.40
N LEU A 40 5.96 5.52 3.74
CA LEU A 40 4.84 5.18 4.60
C LEU A 40 3.61 6.01 4.21
N PHE A 41 2.44 5.37 4.16
CA PHE A 41 1.19 6.11 4.17
C PHE A 41 1.07 6.89 5.48
N GLU A 42 0.50 8.09 5.45
CA GLU A 42 0.31 8.92 6.65
C GLU A 42 -0.54 8.19 7.71
N GLY A 43 -1.64 7.55 7.30
CA GLY A 43 -2.48 6.74 8.20
C GLY A 43 -1.69 5.59 8.82
N THR A 44 -0.97 4.81 8.00
CA THR A 44 -0.16 3.69 8.49
C THR A 44 0.99 4.15 9.38
N LYS A 45 1.63 5.27 9.07
CA LYS A 45 2.67 5.87 9.92
C LYS A 45 2.09 6.16 11.31
N ARG A 46 0.91 6.79 11.37
CA ARG A 46 0.27 7.08 12.65
C ARG A 46 -0.15 5.81 13.39
N LEU A 47 -0.71 4.82 12.68
CA LEU A 47 -1.08 3.54 13.28
C LEU A 47 0.13 2.82 13.89
N LEU A 48 1.28 2.84 13.22
CA LEU A 48 2.53 2.27 13.75
C LEU A 48 3.05 2.97 15.02
N GLU A 49 2.70 4.24 15.24
CA GLU A 49 3.08 4.99 16.43
C GLU A 49 2.19 4.69 17.64
N VAL A 50 0.93 4.30 17.40
CA VAL A 50 -0.08 4.12 18.47
C VAL A 50 -0.47 2.68 18.74
N ALA A 51 -0.23 1.76 17.80
CA ALA A 51 -0.64 0.38 17.95
C ALA A 51 0.21 -0.35 19.01
N ASP A 52 -0.46 -1.11 19.88
CA ASP A 52 0.19 -1.99 20.86
C ASP A 52 0.94 -3.14 20.18
N GLU A 53 0.37 -3.68 19.10
CA GLU A 53 0.94 -4.78 18.32
C GLU A 53 0.91 -4.48 16.81
N ARG A 54 1.96 -4.92 16.11
CA ARG A 54 2.02 -4.91 14.65
C ARG A 54 2.42 -6.29 14.13
N VAL A 55 1.59 -6.85 13.25
CA VAL A 55 1.83 -8.16 12.65
C VAL A 55 1.85 -8.03 11.13
N ALA A 56 2.94 -8.48 10.51
CA ALA A 56 2.97 -8.64 9.06
C ALA A 56 2.12 -9.87 8.67
N LEU A 57 1.20 -9.71 7.73
CA LEU A 57 0.38 -10.82 7.23
C LEU A 57 1.27 -11.97 6.71
N GLN A 58 0.85 -13.20 7.01
CA GLN A 58 1.59 -14.44 6.69
C GLN A 58 1.56 -14.79 5.19
N VAL A 59 0.73 -14.11 4.39
CA VAL A 59 0.68 -14.31 2.95
C VAL A 59 1.82 -13.53 2.30
N GLU A 60 2.92 -14.23 2.03
CA GLU A 60 4.10 -13.63 1.40
C GLU A 60 3.96 -13.65 -0.13
N ALA A 61 3.51 -12.54 -0.69
CA ALA A 61 3.68 -12.29 -2.11
C ALA A 61 5.16 -12.36 -2.50
N ARG A 62 5.44 -12.88 -3.70
CA ARG A 62 6.82 -13.04 -4.20
C ARG A 62 7.06 -12.11 -5.37
N CYS A 63 8.25 -11.51 -5.37
CA CYS A 63 8.80 -10.89 -6.55
C CYS A 63 9.18 -11.98 -7.57
N TRP A 64 9.26 -11.63 -8.85
CA TRP A 64 9.66 -12.55 -9.93
C TRP A 64 10.98 -13.30 -9.66
N CYS A 65 11.86 -12.74 -8.83
CA CYS A 65 13.11 -13.38 -8.41
C CYS A 65 12.98 -14.38 -7.24
N GLY A 66 11.76 -14.69 -6.81
CA GLY A 66 11.47 -15.62 -5.71
C GLY A 66 11.62 -15.04 -4.31
N ARG A 67 12.29 -13.88 -4.14
CA ARG A 67 12.33 -13.16 -2.85
C ARG A 67 10.96 -12.61 -2.49
N ARG A 68 10.69 -12.47 -1.19
CA ARG A 68 9.49 -11.80 -0.69
C ARG A 68 9.35 -10.39 -1.30
N ALA A 69 8.18 -10.11 -1.82
CA ALA A 69 7.80 -8.77 -2.26
C ALA A 69 7.46 -7.92 -1.03
N THR A 70 7.98 -6.69 -1.02
CA THR A 70 7.72 -5.73 0.07
C THR A 70 7.30 -4.37 -0.45
N HIS A 71 7.28 -4.18 -1.77
CA HIS A 71 6.91 -2.94 -2.44
C HIS A 71 5.81 -3.22 -3.44
N ASN A 72 4.82 -2.34 -3.48
CA ASN A 72 3.78 -2.33 -4.49
C ASN A 72 4.14 -1.26 -5.53
N ALA A 73 4.85 -1.65 -6.58
CA ALA A 73 5.39 -0.72 -7.56
C ALA A 73 4.31 -0.29 -8.56
N ARG A 74 4.20 1.02 -8.81
CA ARG A 74 3.33 1.54 -9.87
C ARG A 74 4.09 1.61 -11.18
N LEU A 75 3.51 1.05 -12.23
CA LEU A 75 4.00 1.13 -13.59
C LEU A 75 3.04 1.97 -14.42
N VAL A 76 3.58 2.95 -15.14
CA VAL A 76 2.85 3.77 -16.11
C VAL A 76 3.47 3.49 -17.47
N ASN A 77 2.66 3.00 -18.42
CA ASN A 77 3.12 2.59 -19.76
C ASN A 77 4.30 1.60 -19.71
N GLY A 78 4.28 0.68 -18.75
CA GLY A 78 5.33 -0.33 -18.57
C GLY A 78 6.60 0.17 -17.87
N HIS A 79 6.68 1.45 -17.50
CA HIS A 79 7.80 2.02 -16.78
C HIS A 79 7.45 2.24 -15.31
N LEU A 80 8.37 1.88 -14.41
CA LEU A 80 8.19 2.09 -12.99
C LEU A 80 8.29 3.58 -12.66
N VAL A 81 7.33 4.09 -11.89
CA VAL A 81 7.22 5.52 -11.54
C VAL A 81 7.26 5.70 -10.03
N TYR A 82 8.02 6.70 -9.57
CA TYR A 82 8.22 7.04 -8.15
C TYR A 82 7.56 8.36 -7.74
N GLU A 83 6.88 9.02 -8.66
CA GLU A 83 6.25 10.33 -8.46
C GLU A 83 4.78 10.33 -8.91
N GLY A 84 4.02 11.33 -8.49
CA GLY A 84 2.60 11.49 -8.78
C GLY A 84 1.69 11.23 -7.58
N GLU A 85 0.39 11.39 -7.76
CA GLU A 85 -0.59 11.28 -6.68
C GLU A 85 -0.75 9.83 -6.21
N THR A 86 -0.85 9.66 -4.89
CA THR A 86 -0.90 8.35 -4.20
C THR A 86 -2.29 7.72 -4.20
N VAL A 87 -3.34 8.53 -4.28
CA VAL A 87 -4.72 8.06 -4.33
C VAL A 87 -5.23 8.26 -5.74
N VAL A 88 -5.33 7.17 -6.49
CA VAL A 88 -6.15 7.12 -7.71
C VAL A 88 -7.31 6.21 -7.34
N VAL A 89 -8.52 6.78 -7.19
CA VAL A 89 -9.73 5.96 -7.15
C VAL A 89 -9.76 5.23 -8.50
N GLY A 90 -9.63 3.91 -8.47
CA GLY A 90 -9.39 3.14 -9.67
C GLY A 90 -10.52 3.32 -10.68
N ASP A 91 -10.24 3.98 -11.81
CA ASP A 91 -10.86 3.58 -13.06
C ASP A 91 -10.22 2.24 -13.43
N THR A 92 -10.89 1.15 -13.05
CA THR A 92 -10.63 -0.18 -13.61
C THR A 92 -10.99 -0.13 -15.09
N ALA A 93 -10.10 0.40 -15.93
CA ALA A 93 -10.17 0.16 -17.35
C ALA A 93 -9.87 -1.32 -17.58
N ASP A 94 -10.88 -2.03 -18.07
CA ASP A 94 -10.85 -3.47 -18.35
C ASP A 94 -9.55 -3.92 -19.01
N GLU A 95 -9.00 -5.04 -18.52
CA GLU A 95 -7.90 -5.75 -19.15
C GLU A 95 -8.29 -6.17 -20.58
N GLY A 96 -7.99 -5.34 -21.57
CA GLY A 96 -8.24 -5.64 -22.99
C GLY A 96 -8.77 -4.51 -23.86
N ALA A 97 -9.07 -3.33 -23.31
CA ALA A 97 -9.40 -2.18 -24.15
C ALA A 97 -8.13 -1.65 -24.87
N PRO A 98 -8.13 -1.51 -26.21
CA PRO A 98 -7.02 -0.87 -26.90
C PRO A 98 -6.99 0.61 -26.49
N VAL A 99 -5.99 0.96 -25.68
CA VAL A 99 -5.78 2.33 -25.21
C VAL A 99 -5.19 3.12 -26.38
N LEU A 100 -6.05 3.57 -27.28
CA LEU A 100 -5.67 4.42 -28.42
C LEU A 100 -5.19 5.81 -27.94
N PHE A 101 -5.64 6.25 -26.76
CA PHE A 101 -5.21 7.49 -26.10
C PHE A 101 -5.34 7.33 -24.57
N GLY A 102 -4.22 7.31 -23.84
CA GLY A 102 -4.19 7.28 -22.37
C GLY A 102 -3.02 6.50 -21.78
N ASP A 103 -2.61 6.86 -20.58
CA ASP A 103 -1.57 6.16 -19.82
C ASP A 103 -2.12 4.88 -19.20
N VAL A 104 -1.43 3.75 -19.37
CA VAL A 104 -1.78 2.46 -18.75
C VAL A 104 -1.12 2.34 -17.39
N VAL A 105 -1.91 2.35 -16.33
CA VAL A 105 -1.45 2.19 -14.95
C VAL A 105 -1.65 0.75 -14.49
N ARG A 106 -0.59 0.10 -14.03
CA ARG A 106 -0.66 -1.22 -13.39
C ARG A 106 0.23 -1.24 -12.14
N TYR A 107 -0.02 -2.22 -11.27
CA TYR A 107 0.74 -2.42 -10.05
C TYR A 107 1.44 -3.77 -10.05
N GLU A 108 2.71 -3.81 -9.62
CA GLU A 108 3.53 -5.02 -9.58
C GLU A 108 4.22 -5.18 -8.22
N LEU A 109 4.27 -6.41 -7.71
CA LEU A 109 4.85 -6.71 -6.40
C LEU A 109 6.34 -7.03 -6.52
N LEU A 110 7.18 -6.13 -5.99
CA LEU A 110 8.64 -6.22 -6.10
C LEU A 110 9.32 -6.38 -4.73
N CYS A 111 10.46 -7.07 -4.72
CA CYS A 111 11.36 -7.05 -3.58
C CYS A 111 12.11 -5.71 -3.54
N ARG A 112 12.56 -5.28 -2.36
CA ARG A 112 13.28 -3.99 -2.19
C ARG A 112 14.41 -3.78 -3.21
N ARG A 113 15.15 -4.84 -3.55
CA ARG A 113 16.26 -4.75 -4.51
C ARG A 113 15.78 -4.37 -5.90
N HIS A 114 14.77 -5.07 -6.44
CA HIS A 114 14.27 -4.82 -7.80
C HIS A 114 13.42 -3.56 -7.88
N TYR A 115 12.73 -3.22 -6.79
CA TYR A 115 12.10 -1.90 -6.66
C TYR A 115 13.14 -0.77 -6.72
N ALA A 116 14.29 -0.91 -6.05
CA ALA A 116 15.33 0.11 -6.06
C ALA A 116 16.13 0.19 -7.37
N SER A 117 16.26 -0.92 -8.12
CA SER A 117 16.94 -0.92 -9.42
C SER A 117 16.03 -0.57 -10.59
N GLY A 118 14.70 -0.65 -10.42
CA GLY A 118 13.73 -0.48 -11.50
C GLY A 118 13.66 -1.69 -12.45
N GLU A 119 14.23 -2.84 -12.07
CA GLU A 119 14.25 -4.05 -12.88
C GLU A 119 12.91 -4.80 -12.79
N LEU A 120 12.25 -4.93 -13.94
CA LEU A 120 11.01 -5.66 -14.13
C LEU A 120 11.28 -7.07 -14.68
N GLY A 121 10.40 -8.02 -14.37
CA GLY A 121 10.52 -9.44 -14.76
C GLY A 121 9.90 -9.79 -16.10
#